data_AF-A0A1F3BQ65-F1
#
_entry.id   AF-A0A1F3BQ65-F1
#
_cell.length_a   1.000
_cell.length_b   1.000
_cell.length_c   1.000
_cell.angle_alpha   90.00
_cell.angle_beta   90.00
_cell.angle_gamma   90.00
#
_symmetry.space_group_name_H-M   'P 1'
#
loop_
_entity.id
_entity.type
_entity.pdbx_description
1 polymer ?
#
loop_
_entity_poly.entity_id
_entity_poly.type
_entity_poly.pdbx_seq_one_letter_code
_entity_poly.pdbx_strand_id
1 'polypeptide(L)' 'MAKLKLDLHEIFNKGNKIDEALNSIIEEAIDKKIELVEIIPGKGSGQLKKHVIRFLNTPEIKKLYHRLEKDD' A
#
# COMPACT_ATOMS: atom_id res chain seq x y z
N MET A 1 -8.75 -15.41 7.98
CA MET A 1 -7.65 -14.47 8.27
C MET A 1 -8.17 -13.05 8.18
N ALA A 2 -7.76 -12.18 9.10
CA ALA A 2 -8.04 -10.75 8.99
C ALA A 2 -7.16 -10.14 7.89
N LYS A 3 -7.70 -9.15 7.16
CA LYS A 3 -6.94 -8.36 6.17
C LYS A 3 -7.24 -6.89 6.37
N LEU A 4 -6.23 -6.05 6.16
CA LEU A 4 -6.42 -4.61 6.02
C LEU A 4 -6.57 -4.27 4.55
N LYS A 5 -7.38 -3.25 4.27
CA LYS A 5 -7.63 -2.78 2.92
C LYS A 5 -7.44 -1.28 2.87
N LEU A 6 -6.58 -0.81 1.97
CA LEU A 6 -6.38 0.60 1.67
C LEU A 6 -6.88 0.90 0.26
N ASP A 7 -7.91 1.74 0.14
CA ASP A 7 -8.38 2.25 -1.15
C ASP A 7 -7.80 3.65 -1.41
N LEU A 8 -6.90 3.74 -2.39
CA LEU A 8 -6.24 5.00 -2.73
C LEU A 8 -7.06 5.83 -3.73
N HIS A 9 -8.16 5.29 -4.27
CA HIS A 9 -9.00 6.02 -5.22
C HIS A 9 -9.61 7.29 -4.60
N GLU A 10 -9.86 7.31 -3.29
CA GLU A 10 -10.46 8.48 -2.63
C GLU A 10 -9.47 9.64 -2.41
N ILE A 11 -8.17 9.33 -2.35
CA ILE A 11 -7.11 10.30 -2.03
C ILE A 11 -6.14 10.58 -3.19
N PHE A 12 -6.42 10.04 -4.38
CA PHE A 12 -5.56 10.09 -5.57
C PHE A 12 -5.12 11.50 -6.00
N ASN A 13 -5.92 12.52 -5.67
CA ASN A 13 -5.69 13.92 -6.03
C ASN A 13 -4.89 14.71 -4.98
N LYS A 14 -4.47 14.05 -3.88
CA LYS A 14 -3.68 14.66 -2.80
C LYS A 14 -2.35 13.92 -2.67
N GLY A 15 -1.41 14.21 -3.56
CA GLY A 15 -0.14 13.46 -3.72
C GLY A 15 0.57 13.10 -2.40
N ASN A 16 0.76 14.08 -1.50
CA ASN A 16 1.43 13.85 -0.21
C ASN A 16 0.70 12.86 0.72
N LYS A 17 -0.63 12.73 0.58
CA LYS A 17 -1.44 11.83 1.43
C LYS A 17 -1.31 10.37 1.05
N ILE A 18 -0.80 10.06 -0.14
CA ILE A 18 -0.66 8.68 -0.61
C ILE A 18 0.42 7.98 0.21
N ASP A 19 1.59 8.59 0.35
CA ASP A 19 2.71 8.02 1.10
C ASP A 19 2.40 7.95 2.60
N GLU A 20 1.72 8.95 3.15
CA GLU A 20 1.24 8.93 4.53
C GLU A 20 0.29 7.74 4.77
N ALA A 21 -0.72 7.56 3.90
CA ALA A 21 -1.69 6.47 4.02
C ALA A 21 -1.03 5.09 3.86
N LEU A 22 -0.07 4.97 2.95
CA LEU A 22 0.70 3.74 2.75
C LEU A 22 1.56 3.39 3.97
N ASN A 23 2.21 4.37 4.60
CA ASN A 23 2.93 4.14 5.86
C ASN A 23 1.97 3.73 6.98
N SER A 24 0.90 4.49 7.18
CA SER A 24 -0.05 4.24 8.27
C SER A 24 -0.68 2.85 8.19
N ILE A 25 -1.07 2.36 7.00
CA ILE A 25 -1.68 1.03 6.89
C ILE A 25 -0.68 -0.10 7.19
N ILE A 26 0.60 0.10 6.87
CA ILE A 26 1.66 -0.88 7.15
C ILE A 26 1.96 -0.90 8.65
N GLU A 27 2.07 0.26 9.28
CA GLU A 27 2.24 0.37 10.73
C GLU A 27 1.06 -0.26 11.47
N GLU A 28 -0.17 0.01 11.03
CA GLU A 28 -1.38 -0.59 11.58
C GLU A 28 -1.39 -2.13 11.43
N ALA A 29 -0.94 -2.64 10.28
CA ALA A 29 -0.83 -4.08 10.04
C ALA A 29 0.15 -4.73 11.03
N ILE A 30 1.29 -4.09 11.27
CA ILE A 30 2.30 -4.58 12.21
C ILE A 30 1.77 -4.56 13.64
N ASP A 31 1.19 -3.43 14.07
CA ASP A 31 0.64 -3.26 15.42
C ASP A 31 -0.47 -4.28 15.72
N LYS A 32 -1.38 -4.46 14.76
CA LYS A 32 -2.50 -5.42 14.87
C LYS A 32 -2.12 -6.85 14.50
N LYS A 33 -0.87 -7.11 14.12
CA LYS A 33 -0.36 -8.42 13.65
C LYS A 33 -1.22 -9.02 12.53
N ILE A 34 -1.59 -8.19 11.57
CA ILE A 34 -2.35 -8.58 10.38
C ILE A 34 -1.37 -8.94 9.27
N GLU A 35 -1.46 -10.19 8.79
CA GLU A 35 -0.50 -10.72 7.82
C GLU A 35 -0.70 -10.20 6.39
N LEU A 36 -1.89 -9.69 6.07
CA LEU A 36 -2.27 -9.31 4.71
C LEU A 36 -2.81 -7.89 4.63
N VAL A 37 -2.16 -7.08 3.80
CA VAL A 37 -2.59 -5.73 3.42
C VAL A 37 -2.90 -5.71 1.94
N GLU A 38 -4.14 -5.38 1.61
CA GLU A 38 -4.63 -5.21 0.24
C GLU A 38 -4.64 -3.72 -0.10
N ILE A 39 -3.87 -3.32 -1.12
CA ILE A 39 -3.81 -1.93 -1.57
C ILE A 39 -4.49 -1.83 -2.93
N ILE A 40 -5.53 -0.99 -3.03
CA ILE A 40 -6.26 -0.73 -4.26
C ILE A 40 -5.87 0.64 -4.81
N PRO A 41 -4.96 0.71 -5.81
CA PRO A 41 -4.55 1.96 -6.45
C PRO A 41 -5.56 2.50 -7.49
N GLY A 42 -6.59 1.74 -7.88
CA GLY A 42 -7.60 2.14 -8.87
C GLY A 42 -7.26 1.76 -10.33
N LYS A 43 -8.22 2.01 -11.24
CA LYS A 43 -8.23 1.54 -12.65
C LYS A 43 -7.70 2.55 -13.68
N GLY A 44 -7.11 3.66 -13.24
CA GLY A 44 -6.71 4.77 -14.12
C GLY A 44 -5.47 4.47 -14.98
N SER A 45 -4.68 5.51 -15.27
CA SER A 45 -3.46 5.47 -16.11
C SER A 45 -2.30 4.59 -15.58
N GLY A 46 -2.51 3.86 -14.50
CA GLY A 46 -1.51 3.01 -13.84
C GLY A 46 -0.41 3.78 -13.09
N GLN A 47 -0.43 5.12 -13.09
CA GLN A 47 0.57 5.92 -12.37
C GLN A 47 0.54 5.66 -10.86
N LEU A 48 -0.67 5.53 -10.28
CA LEU A 48 -0.82 5.24 -8.86
C LEU A 48 -0.32 3.82 -8.52
N LYS A 49 -0.60 2.82 -9.37
CA LYS A 49 -0.04 1.46 -9.24
C LYS A 49 1.50 1.49 -9.26
N LYS A 50 2.10 2.24 -10.19
CA LYS A 50 3.57 2.43 -10.27
C LYS A 50 4.13 3.10 -9.01
N HIS A 51 3.44 4.11 -8.50
CA HIS A 51 3.83 4.81 -7.28
C HIS A 51 3.82 3.88 -6.05
N VAL A 52 2.74 3.14 -5.84
CA VAL A 52 2.64 2.14 -4.77
C VAL A 52 3.74 1.09 -4.87
N ILE A 53 3.99 0.56 -6.07
CA ILE A 53 5.06 -0.42 -6.27
C ILE A 53 6.43 0.18 -5.94
N ARG A 54 6.69 1.45 -6.31
CA ARG A 54 7.94 2.12 -5.96
C ARG A 54 8.09 2.28 -4.45
N PHE A 55 7.02 2.73 -3.77
CA PHE A 55 6.97 2.86 -2.32
C PHE A 55 7.28 1.54 -1.61
N LEU A 56 6.61 0.44 -2.00
CA LEU A 56 6.82 -0.88 -1.40
C LEU A 56 8.23 -1.43 -1.61
N ASN A 57 8.91 -1.02 -2.70
CA ASN A 57 10.27 -1.45 -2.99
C ASN A 57 11.36 -0.65 -2.25
N THR A 58 11.00 0.39 -1.50
CA THR A 58 11.97 1.12 -0.67
C THR A 58 12.58 0.19 0.38
N PRO A 59 13.89 0.30 0.71
CA PRO A 59 14.55 -0.63 1.63
C PRO A 59 13.88 -0.74 3.00
N GLU A 60 13.38 0.37 3.52
CA GLU A 60 12.72 0.49 4.81
C GLU A 60 11.37 -0.19 4.88
N ILE A 61 10.60 -0.20 3.77
CA ILE A 61 9.31 -0.89 3.69
C ILE A 61 9.50 -2.36 3.29
N LYS A 62 10.42 -2.64 2.36
CA LYS A 62 10.66 -3.99 1.84
C LYS A 62 11.07 -4.99 2.91
N LYS A 63 11.74 -4.54 3.98
CA LYS A 63 12.08 -5.40 5.14
C LYS A 63 10.89 -5.78 6.02
N LEU A 64 9.73 -5.13 5.86
CA LEU A 64 8.54 -5.31 6.70
C LEU A 64 7.61 -6.42 6.20
N TYR A 65 7.87 -6.98 5.02
CA TYR A 65 7.05 -8.03 4.44
C TYR A 65 7.90 -9.08 3.71
N HIS A 66 7.34 -10.28 3.52
CA HIS A 66 8.03 -11.38 2.83
C HIS A 66 7.63 -11.53 1.36
N ARG A 67 6.35 -11.26 1.04
CA ARG A 67 5.77 -11.46 -0.29
C ARG A 67 5.03 -10.23 -0.76
N LEU A 68 5.14 -9.95 -2.07
CA LEU A 68 4.35 -8.93 -2.75
C LEU A 68 3.65 -9.59 -3.93
N GLU A 69 2.33 -9.71 -3.83
CA GLU A 69 1.47 -10.18 -4.91
C GLU A 69 0.90 -8.97 -5.65
N LYS A 70 0.79 -9.10 -6.97
CA LYS A 70 0.26 -8.05 -7.85
C LYS A 70 -0.71 -8.72 -8.80
N ASP A 71 -1.93 -8.21 -8.82
CA ASP A 71 -2.88 -8.53 -9.88
C ASP A 71 -2.52 -7.68 -11.11
N ASP A 72 -2.51 -8.29 -12.30
CA ASP A 72 -2.22 -7.60 -13.56
C ASP A 72 -3.37 -6.69 -13.99
#